data_AF-K1UVB9-F1
#
_entry.id   AF-K1UVB9-F1
#
_cell.length_a   1.000
_cell.length_b   1.000
_cell.length_c   1.000
_cell.angle_alpha   90.00
_cell.angle_beta   90.00
_cell.angle_gamma   90.00
#
_symmetry.space_group_name_H-M   'P 1'
#
loop_
_entity.id
_entity.type
_entity.pdbx_description
1 polymer ?
#
loop_
_entity_poly.entity_id
_entity_poly.type
_entity_poly.pdbx_seq_one_letter_code
_entity_poly.pdbx_strand_id
1 'polypeptide(L)' 'MEWEIVMGLEVHTELATKTKIFCGCSTEFGGEPNTHVCEICSGMPG' A
#
# COMPACT_ATOMS: atom_id res chain seq x y z
N MET A 1 -10.10 26.80 -34.71
CA MET A 1 -9.58 26.68 -33.34
C MET A 1 -8.70 25.45 -33.32
N GLU A 2 -7.41 25.62 -33.03
CA GLU A 2 -6.55 24.51 -32.64
C GLU A 2 -6.70 24.33 -31.13
N TRP A 3 -6.88 23.09 -30.69
CA TRP A 3 -7.01 22.73 -29.27
C TRP A 3 -5.79 21.94 -28.84
N GLU A 4 -5.32 22.17 -27.61
CA GLU A 4 -4.25 21.40 -26.99
C GLU A 4 -4.86 20.48 -25.93
N ILE A 5 -4.61 19.17 -26.05
CA ILE A 5 -5.02 18.19 -25.05
C ILE A 5 -3.88 18.04 -24.05
N VAL A 6 -4.15 18.41 -22.79
CA VAL A 6 -3.25 18.19 -21.66
C VAL A 6 -3.88 17.17 -20.73
N MET A 7 -3.21 16.03 -20.53
CA MET A 7 -3.64 14.97 -19.62
C MET A 7 -2.50 14.52 -18.72
N GLY A 8 -2.83 14.20 -17.47
CA GLY A 8 -1.94 13.59 -16.49
C GLY A 8 -2.59 12.34 -15.91
N LEU A 9 -1.76 11.33 -15.62
CA LEU A 9 -2.18 10.10 -14.97
C LEU A 9 -1.29 9.88 -13.74
N GLU A 10 -1.92 9.45 -12.65
CA GLU A 10 -1.25 8.95 -11.47
C GLU A 10 -1.57 7.46 -11.35
N VAL A 11 -0.53 6.63 -11.25
CA VAL A 11 -0.65 5.17 -11.27
C VAL A 11 -0.01 4.62 -10.02
N HIS A 12 -0.73 3.77 -9.30
CA HIS A 12 -0.21 2.99 -8.20
C HIS A 12 -0.04 1.53 -8.59
N THR A 13 1.02 0.92 -8.09
CA THR A 13 1.28 -0.51 -8.22
C THR A 13 1.80 -1.05 -6.89
N GLU A 14 1.30 -2.21 -6.49
CA GLU A 14 1.75 -2.89 -5.28
C GLU A 14 3.00 -3.72 -5.60
N LEU A 15 4.04 -3.58 -4.79
CA LEU A 15 5.22 -4.42 -4.92
C LEU A 15 4.93 -5.83 -4.39
N ALA A 16 5.34 -6.85 -5.12
CA ALA A 16 5.18 -8.27 -4.75
C ALA A 16 6.19 -8.70 -3.65
N THR A 17 6.28 -7.93 -2.57
CA THR A 17 7.09 -8.28 -1.39
C THR A 17 6.36 -9.32 -0.53
N LYS A 18 7.09 -9.98 0.38
CA LYS A 18 6.50 -10.89 1.38
C LYS A 18 6.12 -10.17 2.69
N THR A 19 6.73 -9.01 2.93
CA THR A 19 6.51 -8.19 4.12
C THR A 19 6.09 -6.78 3.71
N LYS A 20 5.41 -6.08 4.61
CA LYS A 20 5.05 -4.67 4.43
C LYS A 20 6.30 -3.78 4.35
N ILE A 21 6.10 -2.58 3.83
CA ILE A 21 7.18 -1.62 3.54
C ILE A 21 7.96 -1.16 4.79
N PHE A 22 7.31 -1.02 5.95
CA PHE A 22 7.92 -0.48 7.18
C PHE A 22 7.93 -1.47 8.37
N CYS A 23 7.48 -2.71 8.19
CA CYS A 23 7.46 -3.71 9.26
C CYS A 23 7.49 -5.14 8.69
N GLY A 24 7.67 -6.13 9.57
CA GLY A 24 7.74 -7.55 9.18
C GLY A 24 6.40 -8.24 8.91
N CYS A 25 5.26 -7.54 9.02
CA CYS A 25 3.94 -8.14 8.77
C CYS A 25 3.78 -8.60 7.32
N SER A 26 3.01 -9.67 7.10
CA SER A 26 2.70 -10.22 5.78
C SER A 26 1.94 -9.22 4.89
N THR A 27 2.21 -9.29 3.58
CA THR A 27 1.46 -8.65 2.49
C THR A 27 0.52 -9.64 1.76
N GLU A 28 0.37 -10.85 2.29
CA GLU A 28 -0.52 -11.87 1.74
C GLU A 28 -1.98 -11.39 1.69
N PHE A 29 -2.67 -11.75 0.62
CA PHE A 29 -4.09 -11.45 0.45
C PHE A 29 -4.95 -12.37 1.32
N GLY A 30 -5.97 -11.81 1.97
CA GLY A 30 -6.88 -12.54 2.85
C GLY A 30 -6.48 -12.42 4.32
N GLY A 31 -6.80 -13.47 5.09
CA GLY A 31 -6.65 -13.48 6.55
C GLY A 31 -7.86 -12.94 7.30
N GLU A 32 -7.92 -13.23 8.61
CA GLU A 32 -8.95 -12.69 9.49
C GLU A 32 -8.68 -11.19 9.76
N PRO A 33 -9.72 -10.39 10.08
CA PRO A 33 -9.55 -8.97 10.37
C PRO A 33 -8.48 -8.72 11.44
N ASN A 34 -7.55 -7.80 11.14
CA ASN A 34 -6.45 -7.40 12.03
C ASN A 34 -5.50 -8.53 12.44
N THR A 35 -5.27 -9.54 11.58
CA THR A 35 -4.28 -10.60 11.84
C THR A 35 -2.92 -10.38 11.18
N HIS A 36 -2.85 -9.55 10.13
CA HIS A 36 -1.60 -9.15 9.48
C HIS A 36 -1.15 -7.76 9.96
N VAL A 37 -1.16 -7.51 11.27
CA VAL A 37 -0.82 -6.21 11.86
C VAL A 37 0.19 -6.34 12.99
N CYS A 38 0.85 -5.24 13.31
CA CYS A 38 1.72 -5.06 14.47
C CYS A 38 1.65 -3.59 14.91
N GLU A 39 2.30 -3.26 16.03
CA GLU A 39 2.40 -1.92 16.59
C GLU A 39 2.82 -0.86 15.56
N ILE A 40 3.74 -1.19 14.65
CA ILE A 40 4.24 -0.26 13.63
C ILE A 40 3.15 0.06 12.60
N CYS A 41 2.58 -0.95 11.94
CA CYS A 41 1.61 -0.71 10.87
C CYS A 41 0.20 -0.38 11.38
N SER A 42 -0.05 -0.57 12.67
CA SER A 42 -1.25 -0.10 13.36
C SER A 42 -1.10 1.31 13.95
N GLY A 43 0.10 1.90 13.88
CA GLY A 43 0.34 3.25 14.41
C GLY A 43 0.18 3.34 15.94
N MET A 44 0.55 2.29 16.66
CA MET A 44 0.54 2.30 18.11
C MET A 44 1.65 3.23 18.66
N PRO A 45 1.49 3.80 19.86
CA PRO A 45 2.56 4.55 20.49
C PRO A 45 3.73 3.65 20.88
N GLY A 46 4.95 4.05 20.51
CA GLY A 46 6.19 3.32 20.80
C GLY A 46 6.57 2.34 19.71
#